data_AF-A0AAV3EMC6-F1
#
_entry.id   AF-A0AAV3EMC6-F1
#
_cell.length_a   1.000
_cell.length_b   1.000
_cell.length_c   1.000
_cell.angle_alpha   90.00
_cell.angle_beta   90.00
_cell.angle_gamma   90.00
#
_symmetry.space_group_name_H-M   'P 1'
#
loop_
_entity.id
_entity.type
_entity.pdbx_description
1 polymer ?
#
loop_
_entity_poly.entity_id
_entity_poly.type
_entity_poly.pdbx_seq_one_letter_code
_entity_poly.pdbx_strand_id
1 'polypeptide(L)'
;SVEDNALPWDSIKAADYAKTNQIAETIEPLAKKHVERIKTDEEFGFIQEDIARYKAEKDITSISLNKKVREKESDDADARRLTRVNERQKLLGKEEFKTLDDIPKDYEVPDAYLDEAVSITIDLALMNQKK
;
A
#
# COMPACT_ATOMS: atom_id res chain seq x y z
N SER A 1 -20.07 5.17 -2.64
CA SER A 1 -20.47 3.91 -3.29
C SER A 1 -20.29 4.08 -4.78
N VAL A 2 -19.86 3.04 -5.49
CA VAL A 2 -19.77 3.03 -6.97
C VAL A 2 -20.94 2.27 -7.61
N GLU A 3 -21.82 1.71 -6.79
CA GLU A 3 -22.97 0.91 -7.22
C GLU A 3 -24.14 1.78 -7.69
N ASP A 4 -24.83 1.35 -8.75
CA ASP A 4 -25.81 2.14 -9.51
C ASP A 4 -27.04 2.62 -8.70
N ASN A 5 -27.37 1.97 -7.59
CA ASN A 5 -28.56 2.29 -6.78
C ASN A 5 -28.26 2.33 -5.29
N ALA A 6 -27.04 2.70 -4.91
CA ALA A 6 -26.72 2.94 -3.52
C ALA A 6 -27.55 4.13 -2.99
N LEU A 7 -28.34 3.90 -1.95
CA LEU A 7 -29.08 4.97 -1.28
C LEU A 7 -28.11 6.09 -0.86
N PRO A 8 -28.52 7.37 -0.97
CA PRO A 8 -27.69 8.47 -0.51
C PRO A 8 -27.44 8.33 0.98
N TRP A 9 -26.26 8.79 1.40
CA TRP A 9 -25.98 8.94 2.81
C TRP A 9 -26.92 10.00 3.41
N ASP A 10 -27.47 9.71 4.57
CA ASP A 10 -28.25 10.65 5.38
C ASP A 10 -27.89 10.46 6.86
N SER A 11 -28.29 11.42 7.69
CA SER A 11 -28.01 11.43 9.13
C SER A 11 -29.26 11.70 9.95
N ILE A 12 -29.31 11.11 11.13
CA ILE A 12 -30.37 11.31 12.12
C ILE A 12 -29.78 11.84 13.42
N LYS A 13 -30.64 12.24 14.36
CA LYS A 13 -30.19 12.64 15.70
C LYS A 13 -29.39 11.51 16.36
N ALA A 14 -28.23 11.85 16.91
CA ALA A 14 -27.38 10.91 17.62
C ALA A 14 -28.10 10.31 18.84
N ALA A 15 -27.82 9.04 19.10
CA ALA A 15 -28.28 8.38 20.32
C ALA A 15 -27.50 8.90 21.55
N ASP A 16 -28.07 8.73 22.74
CA ASP A 16 -27.38 9.00 23.99
C ASP A 16 -26.45 7.82 24.34
N TYR A 17 -25.14 8.09 24.43
CA TYR A 17 -24.13 7.09 24.78
C TYR A 17 -22.97 7.71 25.56
N ALA A 18 -22.30 6.90 26.38
CA ALA A 18 -21.09 7.31 27.07
C ALA A 18 -19.85 6.99 26.23
N LYS A 19 -18.90 7.93 26.14
CA LYS A 19 -17.60 7.70 25.47
C LYS A 19 -16.65 7.01 26.44
N THR A 20 -16.02 5.92 25.99
CA THR A 20 -15.15 5.10 26.85
C THR A 20 -13.66 5.37 26.65
N ASN A 21 -13.24 6.06 25.59
CA ASN A 21 -11.84 6.39 25.29
C ASN A 21 -11.72 7.69 24.49
N GLN A 22 -10.78 8.56 24.86
CA GLN A 22 -10.51 9.84 24.17
C GLN A 22 -9.20 9.74 23.38
N ILE A 23 -9.24 9.05 22.24
CA ILE A 23 -8.08 8.89 21.33
C ILE A 23 -7.84 10.12 20.45
N ALA A 24 -8.72 11.13 20.48
CA ALA A 24 -8.64 12.29 19.60
C ALA A 24 -7.29 13.02 19.72
N GLU A 25 -6.76 13.13 20.94
CA GLU A 25 -5.47 13.78 21.22
C GLU A 25 -4.27 13.00 20.66
N THR A 26 -4.40 11.70 20.41
CA THR A 26 -3.30 10.86 19.90
C THR A 26 -3.26 10.80 18.37
N ILE A 27 -4.33 11.18 17.67
CA ILE A 27 -4.42 11.03 16.20
C ILE A 27 -3.34 11.85 15.48
N GLU A 28 -3.24 13.16 15.78
CA GLU A 28 -2.29 14.03 15.06
C GLU A 28 -0.81 13.63 15.30
N PRO A 29 -0.36 13.36 16.56
CA PRO A 29 0.98 12.85 16.79
C PRO A 29 1.28 11.52 16.09
N LEU A 30 0.32 10.57 16.09
CA LEU A 30 0.49 9.29 15.40
C LEU A 30 0.59 9.47 13.88
N ALA A 31 -0.25 10.34 13.30
CA ALA A 31 -0.22 10.64 11.87
C ALA A 31 1.13 11.25 11.45
N LYS A 32 1.72 12.15 12.26
CA LYS A 32 3.06 12.71 11.99
C LYS A 32 4.13 11.62 11.97
N LYS A 33 4.17 10.76 12.99
CA LYS A 33 5.13 9.66 13.07
C LYS A 33 4.98 8.67 11.91
N HIS A 34 3.74 8.33 11.56
CA HIS A 34 3.43 7.50 10.40
C HIS A 34 4.01 8.10 9.11
N VAL A 35 3.70 9.37 8.84
CA VAL A 35 4.19 10.07 7.64
C VAL A 35 5.72 10.15 7.62
N GLU A 36 6.37 10.30 8.77
CA GLU A 36 7.84 10.28 8.86
C GLU A 36 8.42 8.91 8.53
N ARG A 37 7.83 7.82 9.03
CA ARG A 37 8.29 6.44 8.75
C ARG A 37 8.15 6.08 7.28
N ILE A 38 6.96 6.26 6.72
CA ILE A 38 6.68 5.80 5.34
C ILE A 38 7.47 6.59 4.28
N LYS A 39 8.02 7.76 4.61
CA LYS A 39 8.88 8.53 3.69
C LYS A 39 10.20 7.85 3.39
N THR A 40 10.71 7.04 4.31
CA THR A 40 11.98 6.33 4.18
C THR A 40 11.79 4.83 3.99
N ASP A 41 10.53 4.38 3.93
CA ASP A 41 10.20 2.98 3.71
C ASP A 41 10.10 2.68 2.22
N GLU A 42 10.90 1.72 1.76
CA GLU A 42 11.01 1.36 0.34
C GLU A 42 9.72 0.71 -0.19
N GLU A 43 9.00 -0.08 0.63
CA GLU A 43 7.73 -0.70 0.20
C GLU A 43 6.64 0.36 0.01
N PHE A 44 6.55 1.34 0.91
CA PHE A 44 5.67 2.49 0.70
C PHE A 44 6.09 3.32 -0.52
N GLY A 45 7.39 3.40 -0.82
CA GLY A 45 7.91 3.95 -2.07
C GLY A 45 7.31 3.25 -3.30
N PHE A 46 7.42 1.92 -3.37
CA PHE A 46 6.84 1.12 -4.45
C PHE A 46 5.33 1.29 -4.59
N ILE A 47 4.61 1.38 -3.46
CA ILE A 47 3.17 1.62 -3.45
C ILE A 47 2.84 2.98 -4.07
N GLN A 48 3.61 4.03 -3.77
CA GLN A 48 3.40 5.35 -4.37
C GLN A 48 3.66 5.35 -5.88
N GLU A 49 4.69 4.65 -6.35
CA GLU A 49 4.94 4.46 -7.79
C GLU A 49 3.78 3.75 -8.48
N ASP A 50 3.25 2.70 -7.86
CA ASP A 50 2.12 1.93 -8.39
C ASP A 50 0.84 2.76 -8.42
N ILE A 51 0.59 3.57 -7.40
CA ILE A 51 -0.51 4.55 -7.39
C ILE A 51 -0.35 5.57 -8.53
N ALA A 52 0.86 6.09 -8.74
CA ALA A 52 1.14 7.06 -9.80
C ALA A 52 0.91 6.45 -11.19
N ARG A 53 1.40 5.22 -11.42
CA ARG A 53 1.18 4.47 -12.67
C ARG A 53 -0.30 4.19 -12.90
N TYR A 54 -1.00 3.66 -11.89
CA TYR A 54 -2.43 3.42 -11.97
C TYR A 54 -3.20 4.69 -12.32
N LYS A 55 -2.89 5.83 -11.68
CA LYS A 55 -3.54 7.11 -12.00
C LYS A 55 -3.29 7.56 -13.45
N ALA A 56 -2.12 7.29 -14.01
CA ALA A 56 -1.82 7.61 -15.40
C ALA A 56 -2.58 6.71 -16.39
N GLU A 57 -2.89 5.48 -15.99
CA GLU A 57 -3.50 4.45 -16.84
C GLU A 57 -5.02 4.28 -16.63
N LYS A 58 -5.58 4.74 -15.50
CA LYS A 58 -6.97 4.42 -15.08
C LYS A 58 -8.06 4.81 -16.07
N ASP A 59 -7.80 5.84 -16.88
CA ASP A 59 -8.76 6.39 -17.84
C ASP A 59 -8.63 5.71 -19.23
N ILE A 60 -7.64 4.82 -19.40
CA ILE A 60 -7.46 4.01 -20.60
C ILE A 60 -8.47 2.86 -20.57
N THR A 61 -9.49 2.96 -21.42
CA THR A 61 -10.58 1.96 -21.53
C THR A 61 -10.47 1.09 -22.79
N SER A 62 -9.38 1.23 -23.55
CA SER A 62 -9.13 0.50 -24.78
C SER A 62 -7.86 -0.34 -24.68
N ILE A 63 -7.79 -1.40 -25.47
CA ILE A 63 -6.64 -2.31 -25.54
C ILE A 63 -6.13 -2.38 -26.98
N SER A 64 -4.80 -2.37 -27.14
CA SER A 64 -4.18 -2.54 -28.45
C SER A 64 -4.37 -3.97 -28.97
N LEU A 65 -4.79 -4.10 -30.23
CA LEU A 65 -4.81 -5.38 -30.95
C LEU A 65 -3.50 -5.66 -31.70
N ASN A 66 -2.54 -4.73 -31.65
CA ASN A 66 -1.24 -4.93 -32.28
C ASN A 66 -0.36 -5.81 -31.40
N LYS A 67 -0.01 -7.00 -31.91
CA LYS A 67 0.84 -7.97 -31.22
C LYS A 67 2.14 -7.37 -30.69
N LYS A 68 2.89 -6.60 -31.50
CA LYS A 68 4.18 -6.02 -31.09
C LYS A 68 4.04 -5.03 -29.94
N VAL A 69 2.92 -4.29 -29.91
CA VAL A 69 2.63 -3.35 -28.81
C VAL A 69 2.33 -4.12 -27.53
N ARG A 70 1.50 -5.17 -27.62
CA ARG A 70 1.13 -6.01 -26.47
C ARG A 70 2.31 -6.81 -25.92
N GLU A 71 3.20 -7.31 -26.78
CA GLU A 71 4.46 -7.96 -26.37
C GLU A 71 5.32 -6.99 -25.57
N LYS A 72 5.55 -5.78 -26.08
CA LYS A 72 6.32 -4.76 -25.37
C LYS A 72 5.71 -4.39 -24.02
N GLU A 73 4.39 -4.19 -23.94
CA GLU A 73 3.70 -3.89 -22.68
C GLU A 73 3.90 -5.00 -21.64
N SER A 74 3.87 -6.27 -22.07
CA SER A 74 4.14 -7.44 -21.24
C SER A 74 5.59 -7.45 -20.77
N ASP A 75 6.55 -7.31 -21.68
CA ASP A 75 7.97 -7.30 -21.39
C ASP A 75 8.33 -6.18 -20.40
N ASP A 76 7.78 -4.98 -20.60
CA ASP A 76 7.99 -3.84 -19.71
C ASP A 76 7.38 -4.12 -18.31
N ALA A 77 6.24 -4.82 -18.23
CA ALA A 77 5.62 -5.20 -16.96
C ALA A 77 6.42 -6.29 -16.22
N ASP A 78 6.90 -7.29 -16.95
CA ASP A 78 7.71 -8.38 -16.42
C ASP A 78 9.07 -7.88 -15.93
N ALA A 79 9.71 -6.98 -16.69
CA ALA A 79 10.94 -6.32 -16.28
C ALA A 79 10.74 -5.52 -14.99
N ARG A 80 9.67 -4.73 -14.88
CA ARG A 80 9.35 -4.00 -13.63
C ARG A 80 9.15 -4.93 -12.45
N ARG A 81 8.41 -6.03 -12.65
CA ARG A 81 8.16 -7.02 -11.60
C ARG A 81 9.47 -7.66 -11.12
N LEU A 82 10.34 -8.06 -12.05
CA LEU A 82 11.63 -8.66 -11.72
C LEU A 82 12.53 -7.67 -10.97
N THR A 83 12.63 -6.43 -11.45
CA THR A 83 13.38 -5.36 -10.77
C THR A 83 12.92 -5.20 -9.34
N ARG A 84 11.60 -5.12 -9.10
CA ARG A 84 11.06 -4.93 -7.75
C ARG A 84 11.33 -6.10 -6.81
N VAL A 85 11.23 -7.33 -7.32
CA VAL A 85 11.56 -8.51 -6.50
C VAL A 85 13.06 -8.54 -6.17
N ASN A 86 13.93 -8.16 -7.12
CA ASN A 86 15.37 -8.11 -6.88
C ASN A 86 15.77 -6.96 -5.94
N GLU A 87 15.11 -5.81 -5.99
CA GLU A 87 15.27 -4.73 -5.00
C GLU A 87 14.94 -5.23 -3.59
N ARG A 88 13.86 -6.00 -3.44
CA ARG A 88 13.52 -6.67 -2.15
C ARG A 88 14.57 -7.69 -1.72
N GLN A 89 15.04 -8.53 -2.65
CA GLN A 89 16.09 -9.52 -2.33
C GLN A 89 17.36 -8.84 -1.84
N LYS A 90 17.75 -7.74 -2.48
CA LYS A 90 18.90 -6.93 -2.09
C LYS A 90 18.73 -6.31 -0.70
N LEU A 91 17.54 -5.79 -0.37
CA LEU A 91 17.23 -5.31 0.98
C LEU A 91 17.33 -6.43 2.04
N LEU A 92 16.97 -7.66 1.66
CA LEU A 92 17.08 -8.85 2.51
C LEU A 92 18.47 -9.49 2.51
N GLY A 93 19.43 -8.97 1.75
CA GLY A 93 20.78 -9.55 1.59
C GLY A 93 20.77 -10.94 0.91
N LYS A 94 19.75 -11.24 0.11
CA LYS A 94 19.59 -12.48 -0.64
C LYS A 94 20.04 -12.30 -2.09
N GLU A 95 20.31 -13.41 -2.76
CA GLU A 95 20.65 -13.44 -4.17
C GLU A 95 19.47 -13.00 -5.05
N GLU A 96 19.79 -12.26 -6.12
CA GLU A 96 18.83 -11.81 -7.11
C GLU A 96 18.36 -12.98 -8.00
N PHE A 97 17.10 -12.92 -8.41
CA PHE A 97 16.55 -13.84 -9.41
C PHE A 97 16.96 -13.38 -10.81
N LYS A 98 17.31 -14.34 -11.68
CA LYS A 98 17.70 -14.03 -13.07
C LYS A 98 16.48 -13.80 -13.95
N THR A 99 15.42 -14.56 -13.69
CA THR A 99 14.17 -14.53 -14.43
C THR A 99 12.98 -14.62 -13.47
N LEU A 100 11.78 -14.25 -13.95
CA LEU A 100 10.55 -14.39 -13.16
C LEU A 100 10.23 -15.85 -12.81
N ASP A 101 10.68 -16.82 -13.62
CA ASP A 101 10.47 -18.25 -13.39
C ASP A 101 11.30 -18.80 -12.23
N ASP A 102 12.38 -18.09 -11.86
CA ASP A 102 13.23 -18.45 -10.72
C ASP A 102 12.58 -18.08 -9.37
N ILE A 103 11.51 -17.27 -9.39
CA ILE A 103 10.79 -16.84 -8.19
C ILE A 103 9.99 -18.03 -7.65
N PRO A 104 10.19 -18.45 -6.38
CA PRO A 104 9.42 -19.52 -5.78
C PRO A 104 7.91 -19.24 -5.82
N LYS A 105 7.10 -20.27 -6.03
CA LYS A 105 5.63 -20.13 -6.08
C LYS A 105 5.02 -19.74 -4.74
N ASP A 106 5.72 -20.04 -3.66
CA ASP A 106 5.44 -19.67 -2.27
C ASP A 106 6.19 -18.39 -1.85
N TYR A 107 6.66 -17.57 -2.80
CA TYR A 107 7.25 -16.28 -2.49
C TYR A 107 6.20 -15.34 -1.87
N GLU A 108 6.42 -14.97 -0.61
CA GLU A 108 5.59 -14.02 0.11
C GLU A 108 6.15 -12.61 -0.02
N VAL A 109 5.29 -11.68 -0.42
CA VAL A 109 5.60 -10.25 -0.45
C VAL A 109 5.39 -9.68 0.96
N PRO A 110 6.27 -8.79 1.46
CA PRO A 110 6.06 -8.12 2.73
C PRO A 110 4.71 -7.39 2.80
N ASP A 111 4.02 -7.48 3.94
CA ASP A 111 2.79 -6.73 4.18
C ASP A 111 3.11 -5.39 4.85
N ALA A 112 3.49 -4.41 4.03
CA ALA A 112 3.88 -3.07 4.49
C ALA A 112 2.77 -2.37 5.29
N TYR A 113 1.51 -2.65 4.99
CA TYR A 113 0.38 -2.04 5.72
C TYR A 113 0.23 -2.64 7.11
N LEU A 114 0.38 -3.96 7.24
CA LEU A 114 0.38 -4.62 8.54
C LEU A 114 1.57 -4.17 9.39
N ASP A 115 2.76 -4.12 8.81
CA ASP A 115 3.99 -3.71 9.52
C ASP A 115 3.90 -2.26 10.04
N GLU A 116 3.35 -1.35 9.25
CA GLU A 116 3.12 0.03 9.69
C GLU A 116 1.98 0.12 10.71
N ALA A 117 0.92 -0.69 10.58
CA ALA A 117 -0.15 -0.75 11.58
C ALA A 117 0.36 -1.23 12.95
N VAL A 118 1.31 -2.18 12.96
CA VAL A 118 2.02 -2.61 14.18
C VAL A 118 2.80 -1.44 14.78
N SER A 119 3.55 -0.71 13.96
CA SER A 119 4.33 0.47 14.39
C SER A 119 3.44 1.57 15.00
N ILE A 120 2.29 1.87 14.38
CA ILE A 120 1.29 2.82 14.91
C ILE A 120 0.73 2.33 16.25
N THR A 121 0.47 1.03 16.39
CA THR A 121 -0.06 0.44 17.63
C THR A 121 0.96 0.53 18.77
N ILE A 122 2.24 0.27 18.48
CA ILE A 122 3.33 0.43 19.45
C ILE A 122 3.42 1.89 19.90
N ASP A 123 3.36 2.84 18.97
CA ASP A 123 3.37 4.27 19.32
C ASP A 123 2.20 4.64 20.23
N LEU A 124 1.00 4.15 19.94
CA LEU A 124 -0.19 4.40 20.76
C LEU A 124 0.01 3.84 22.18
N ALA A 125 0.54 2.62 22.31
CA ALA A 125 0.82 2.00 23.60
C ALA A 125 1.84 2.82 24.41
N LEU A 126 2.93 3.27 23.77
CA LEU A 126 3.96 4.10 24.40
C LEU A 126 3.45 5.48 24.82
N MET A 127 2.52 6.07 24.07
CA MET A 127 1.87 7.33 24.44
C MET A 127 0.96 7.16 25.68
N ASN A 128 0.26 6.04 25.77
CA ASN A 128 -0.63 5.74 26.90
C ASN A 128 0.14 5.41 28.20
N GLN A 129 1.35 4.87 28.13
CA GLN A 129 2.19 4.60 29.30
C GLN A 129 2.87 5.85 29.91
N LYS A 130 2.92 6.96 29.16
CA LYS A 130 3.53 8.22 29.60
C LYS A 130 2.54 9.21 30.24
N LYS A 131 1.24 8.88 30.25
CA LYS A 131 0.20 9.58 31.03
C LYS A 131 0.09 8.94 32.42
#